data_AF-A0A653EXB6-F1
#
_entry.id   AF-A0A653EXB6-F1
#
_cell.length_a   1.000
_cell.length_b   1.000
_cell.length_c   1.000
_cell.angle_alpha   90.00
_cell.angle_beta   90.00
_cell.angle_gamma   90.00
#
_symmetry.space_group_name_H-M   'P 1'
#
loop_
_entity.id
_entity.type
_entity.pdbx_description
1 polymer ?
#
loop_
_entity_poly.entity_id
_entity_poly.type
_entity_poly.pdbx_seq_one_letter_code
_entity_poly.pdbx_strand_id
1 'polypeptide(L)'
;MSEVAPETGVPRDRCHYPGCARPSRPDPATGRPSRYCEQPDSAGGPVHNRANAWRARRAQRGGVATQEDTGLAVPVSLARATLEQRLSELPDKVADLRGYFDDLLVHVRAAGDVEAAGAEVEDAHRDALTKVTEAERRSAAAERAARLAEERAGTAEREREEADSLAEDAITEAARVRQETQAEIAQVRAEADAAVASAQQQLAAAEAEHRNELSQRDSELDQARQDVSAARLEAASAQAAQRAADEAAERDRQTAAQLRRELDQTRSEAEEERQRLQAQLDAAREAAQQAATETATVRADLATARAEATAAQHALETEREALASLNQALERQRDDAYAERERLRIDHAEQLAHAQRSADERVHTLTEALTLAREAVEAYRAQLPHTAPTSNPAPPPRKRAPRTQGSRAEKK
;
A
#
# COMPACT_ATOMS: atom_id res chain seq x y z
N MET A 1 -50.78 -17.36 -76.40
CA MET A 1 -50.31 -17.11 -77.77
C MET A 1 -49.23 -18.15 -78.04
N SER A 2 -49.39 -19.22 -78.80
CA SER A 2 -50.44 -19.65 -79.73
C SER A 2 -50.09 -21.13 -79.98
N GLU A 3 -50.96 -22.11 -79.72
CA GLU A 3 -51.98 -22.59 -80.66
C GLU A 3 -51.63 -22.32 -82.14
N VAL A 4 -51.04 -23.32 -82.80
CA VAL A 4 -51.03 -23.40 -84.27
C VAL A 4 -51.14 -24.87 -84.67
N ALA A 5 -52.36 -25.29 -85.01
CA ALA A 5 -52.55 -26.14 -86.18
C ALA A 5 -52.45 -25.24 -87.43
N PRO A 6 -52.02 -25.78 -88.58
CA PRO A 6 -53.07 -26.19 -89.52
C PRO A 6 -52.76 -27.41 -90.41
N GLU A 7 -53.85 -28.13 -90.67
CA GLU A 7 -54.32 -28.72 -91.93
C GLU A 7 -53.32 -29.03 -93.06
N THR A 8 -53.26 -30.31 -93.45
CA THR A 8 -52.94 -30.73 -94.81
C THR A 8 -54.07 -31.60 -95.36
N GLY A 9 -54.92 -30.97 -96.18
CA GLY A 9 -55.95 -31.65 -96.96
C GLY A 9 -55.32 -32.51 -98.06
N VAL A 10 -55.40 -33.83 -97.90
CA VAL A 10 -55.15 -34.80 -98.97
C VAL A 10 -56.50 -35.07 -99.66
N PRO A 11 -56.58 -35.09 -101.01
CA PRO A 11 -57.83 -35.33 -101.73
C PRO A 11 -58.45 -36.65 -101.31
N ARG A 12 -59.66 -36.59 -100.73
CA ARG A 12 -60.37 -37.76 -100.23
C ARG A 12 -60.78 -38.65 -101.40
N ASP A 13 -60.21 -39.85 -101.46
CA ASP A 13 -60.63 -40.88 -102.40
C ASP A 13 -62.13 -41.14 -102.27
N ARG A 14 -62.85 -41.15 -103.40
CA ARG A 14 -64.29 -41.42 -103.42
C ARG A 14 -64.56 -42.87 -103.06
N CYS A 15 -65.70 -43.14 -102.44
CA CYS A 15 -66.14 -44.49 -102.10
C CYS A 15 -66.23 -45.38 -103.36
N HIS A 16 -65.60 -46.56 -103.31
CA HIS A 16 -65.53 -47.49 -104.45
C HIS A 16 -66.78 -48.40 -104.62
N TYR A 17 -67.91 -48.03 -104.00
CA TYR A 17 -69.19 -48.73 -104.14
C TYR A 17 -69.93 -48.23 -105.40
N PRO A 18 -70.53 -49.12 -106.23
CA PRO A 18 -71.21 -48.69 -107.46
C PRO A 18 -72.29 -47.63 -107.18
N GLY A 19 -72.19 -46.45 -107.81
CA GLY A 19 -73.17 -45.36 -107.66
C GLY A 19 -72.98 -44.45 -106.45
N CYS A 20 -71.96 -44.66 -105.59
CA CYS A 20 -71.68 -43.80 -104.45
C CYS A 20 -70.65 -42.71 -104.79
N ALA A 21 -70.97 -41.44 -104.51
CA ALA A 21 -70.06 -40.30 -104.68
C ALA A 21 -69.50 -39.75 -103.35
N ARG A 22 -69.80 -40.39 -102.21
CA ARG A 22 -69.36 -39.96 -100.87
C ARG A 22 -67.85 -40.20 -100.68
N PRO A 23 -67.15 -39.41 -99.84
CA PRO A 23 -65.76 -39.68 -99.50
C PRO A 23 -65.61 -41.02 -98.76
N SER A 24 -64.47 -41.71 -98.95
CA SER A 24 -64.13 -42.89 -98.16
C SER A 24 -63.98 -42.52 -96.67
N ARG A 25 -64.17 -43.50 -95.78
CA ARG A 25 -64.01 -43.30 -94.34
C ARG A 25 -62.53 -42.99 -94.01
N PRO A 26 -62.24 -42.07 -93.06
CA PRO A 26 -60.88 -41.75 -92.65
C PRO A 26 -60.12 -42.99 -92.17
N ASP A 27 -58.82 -43.05 -92.46
CA ASP A 27 -57.98 -44.17 -92.09
C ASP A 27 -57.90 -44.33 -90.56
N PRO A 28 -58.09 -45.55 -90.02
CA PRO A 28 -57.94 -45.79 -88.59
C PRO A 28 -56.47 -45.63 -88.17
N ALA A 29 -56.24 -45.18 -86.92
CA ALA A 29 -54.90 -44.99 -86.36
C ALA A 29 -54.03 -46.27 -86.36
N THR A 30 -54.67 -47.45 -86.48
CA THR A 30 -54.03 -48.73 -86.74
C THR A 30 -54.87 -49.53 -87.74
N GLY A 31 -54.26 -50.01 -88.83
CA GLY A 31 -54.92 -50.87 -89.82
C GLY A 31 -54.75 -50.42 -91.28
N ARG A 32 -55.38 -51.15 -92.20
CA ARG A 32 -55.31 -50.89 -93.65
C ARG A 32 -56.33 -49.80 -94.04
N PRO A 33 -55.97 -48.83 -94.91
CA PRO A 33 -56.87 -47.78 -95.37
C PRO A 33 -58.20 -48.31 -95.91
N SER A 34 -59.30 -47.66 -95.51
CA SER A 34 -60.65 -48.09 -95.89
C SER A 34 -61.08 -47.43 -97.21
N ARG A 35 -61.44 -48.22 -98.22
CA ARG A 35 -61.82 -47.72 -99.56
C ARG A 35 -63.33 -47.45 -99.74
N TYR A 36 -64.12 -47.62 -98.68
CA TYR A 36 -65.57 -47.47 -98.72
C TYR A 36 -66.05 -46.53 -97.60
N CYS A 37 -67.23 -45.93 -97.73
CA CYS A 37 -67.75 -44.98 -96.73
C CYS A 37 -68.42 -45.65 -95.52
N GLU A 38 -68.70 -46.96 -95.59
CA GLU A 38 -69.34 -47.76 -94.54
C GLU A 38 -70.69 -47.20 -94.05
N GLN A 39 -71.36 -46.40 -94.89
CA GLN A 39 -72.71 -45.93 -94.65
C GLN A 39 -73.71 -46.70 -95.53
N PRO A 40 -74.97 -46.87 -95.06
CA PRO A 40 -76.06 -47.33 -95.91
C PRO A 40 -76.51 -46.23 -96.89
N ASP A 41 -77.18 -46.66 -97.97
CA ASP A 41 -77.81 -45.74 -98.92
C ASP A 41 -78.95 -44.95 -98.26
N SER A 42 -79.26 -43.75 -98.79
CA SER A 42 -80.33 -42.88 -98.29
C SER A 42 -81.73 -43.50 -98.30
N ALA A 43 -81.92 -44.60 -99.03
CA ALA A 43 -83.15 -45.39 -99.07
C ALA A 43 -83.14 -46.62 -98.15
N GLY A 44 -82.19 -46.72 -97.21
CA GLY A 44 -82.05 -47.88 -96.32
C GLY A 44 -81.36 -49.10 -96.96
N GLY A 45 -80.54 -48.86 -97.99
CA GLY A 45 -79.83 -49.91 -98.72
C GLY A 45 -78.61 -50.51 -97.97
N PRO A 46 -77.95 -51.54 -98.55
CA PRO A 46 -76.82 -52.23 -97.94
C PRO A 46 -75.66 -51.28 -97.60
N VAL A 47 -74.99 -51.51 -96.46
CA VAL A 47 -73.81 -50.74 -96.05
C VAL A 47 -72.69 -50.85 -97.09
N HIS A 48 -72.09 -49.72 -97.47
CA HIS A 48 -71.01 -49.67 -98.45
C HIS A 48 -69.71 -50.24 -97.87
N ASN A 49 -69.47 -51.52 -98.13
CA ASN A 49 -68.25 -52.23 -97.77
C ASN A 49 -67.82 -53.18 -98.91
N ARG A 50 -66.64 -53.79 -98.80
CA ARG A 50 -66.07 -54.68 -99.82
C ARG A 50 -66.99 -55.86 -100.17
N ALA A 51 -67.63 -56.46 -99.18
CA ALA A 51 -68.48 -57.64 -99.35
C ALA A 51 -69.75 -57.31 -100.15
N ASN A 52 -70.39 -56.17 -99.84
CA ASN A 52 -71.59 -55.71 -100.55
C ASN A 52 -71.27 -55.16 -101.94
N ALA A 53 -70.12 -54.51 -102.13
CA ALA A 53 -69.68 -54.04 -103.45
C ALA A 53 -69.44 -55.19 -104.44
N TRP A 54 -68.95 -56.33 -103.96
CA TRP A 54 -68.79 -57.53 -104.79
C TRP A 54 -70.15 -58.14 -105.21
N ARG A 55 -71.13 -58.21 -104.29
CA ARG A 55 -72.50 -58.67 -104.62
C ARG A 55 -73.19 -57.74 -105.61
N ALA A 56 -73.08 -56.43 -105.43
CA ALA A 56 -73.65 -55.44 -106.36
C ALA A 56 -73.08 -55.57 -107.79
N ARG A 57 -71.76 -55.82 -107.91
CA ARG A 57 -71.12 -56.06 -109.22
C ARG A 57 -71.52 -57.39 -109.87
N ARG A 58 -71.79 -58.42 -109.07
CA ARG A 58 -72.28 -59.72 -109.58
C ARG A 58 -73.72 -59.62 -110.09
N ALA A 59 -74.58 -58.86 -109.40
CA ALA A 59 -75.94 -58.58 -109.84
C ALA A 59 -75.97 -57.77 -111.16
N GLN A 60 -75.01 -56.86 -111.37
CA GLN A 60 -74.86 -56.12 -112.64
C GLN A 60 -74.28 -56.93 -113.81
N ARG A 61 -73.75 -58.15 -113.56
CA ARG A 61 -73.11 -59.02 -114.59
C ARG A 61 -73.90 -60.31 -114.90
N GLY A 62 -75.13 -60.45 -114.41
CA GLY A 62 -75.97 -61.62 -114.67
C GLY A 62 -76.96 -61.40 -115.82
N GLY A 63 -76.57 -61.76 -117.04
CA GLY A 63 -77.50 -61.76 -118.19
C GLY A 63 -76.83 -62.14 -119.51
N VAL A 64 -76.60 -63.44 -119.75
CA VAL A 64 -76.67 -64.07 -121.08
C VAL A 64 -77.02 -65.56 -120.86
N ALA A 65 -78.20 -65.94 -121.33
CA ALA A 65 -78.67 -67.30 -121.58
C ALA A 65 -79.10 -67.37 -123.05
N THR A 66 -79.15 -68.59 -123.62
CA THR A 66 -79.89 -69.10 -124.83
C THR A 66 -78.96 -69.96 -125.72
N GLN A 67 -79.35 -71.09 -126.33
CA GLN A 67 -80.68 -71.61 -126.67
C GLN A 67 -80.59 -73.08 -127.11
N GLU A 68 -81.54 -73.91 -126.70
CA GLU A 68 -82.01 -75.11 -127.42
C GLU A 68 -83.18 -74.68 -128.32
N ASP A 69 -83.39 -75.34 -129.48
CA ASP A 69 -84.60 -75.17 -130.29
C ASP A 69 -85.21 -76.50 -130.76
N THR A 70 -86.52 -76.54 -130.69
CA THR A 70 -87.46 -77.68 -130.75
C THR A 70 -88.18 -77.72 -132.10
N GLY A 71 -88.64 -78.91 -132.51
CA GLY A 71 -89.37 -79.10 -133.78
C GLY A 71 -90.75 -78.43 -133.84
N LEU A 72 -91.37 -78.43 -135.03
CA LEU A 72 -92.81 -78.60 -135.27
C LEU A 72 -93.12 -78.67 -136.80
N ALA A 73 -94.20 -79.37 -137.14
CA ALA A 73 -94.59 -79.84 -138.47
C ALA A 73 -95.32 -78.80 -139.34
N VAL A 74 -95.00 -78.72 -140.63
CA VAL A 74 -95.72 -77.96 -141.68
C VAL A 74 -95.50 -78.65 -143.06
N PRO A 75 -96.28 -78.39 -144.15
CA PRO A 75 -96.90 -79.41 -145.01
C PRO A 75 -96.04 -79.86 -146.20
N VAL A 76 -96.28 -81.09 -146.67
CA VAL A 76 -95.45 -81.92 -147.58
C VAL A 76 -95.13 -81.29 -148.95
N SER A 77 -95.81 -80.23 -149.37
CA SER A 77 -95.50 -79.50 -150.62
C SER A 77 -94.33 -78.51 -150.48
N LEU A 78 -93.92 -78.14 -149.26
CA LEU A 78 -92.72 -77.31 -148.98
C LEU A 78 -91.47 -78.18 -148.70
N ALA A 79 -91.66 -79.46 -148.39
CA ALA A 79 -90.60 -80.43 -148.11
C ALA A 79 -89.69 -80.73 -149.33
N ARG A 80 -90.19 -80.56 -150.56
CA ARG A 80 -89.37 -80.71 -151.78
C ARG A 80 -88.45 -79.52 -152.02
N ALA A 81 -88.90 -78.29 -151.72
CA ALA A 81 -88.06 -77.09 -151.82
C ALA A 81 -86.96 -77.06 -150.73
N THR A 82 -87.25 -77.57 -149.54
CA THR A 82 -86.24 -77.69 -148.46
C THR A 82 -85.27 -78.85 -148.65
N LEU A 83 -85.63 -79.92 -149.37
CA LEU A 83 -84.71 -81.04 -149.66
C LEU A 83 -83.62 -80.62 -150.66
N GLU A 84 -83.98 -79.81 -151.66
CA GLU A 84 -83.03 -79.28 -152.64
C GLU A 84 -82.02 -78.32 -151.99
N GLN A 85 -82.49 -77.48 -151.04
CA GLN A 85 -81.60 -76.64 -150.24
C GLN A 85 -80.70 -77.44 -149.28
N ARG A 86 -81.22 -78.51 -148.67
CA ARG A 86 -80.41 -79.41 -147.81
C ARG A 86 -79.39 -80.24 -148.58
N LEU A 87 -79.64 -80.55 -149.85
CA LEU A 87 -78.66 -81.20 -150.72
C LEU A 87 -77.59 -80.23 -151.24
N SER A 88 -77.91 -78.94 -151.41
CA SER A 88 -76.90 -77.92 -151.74
C SER A 88 -75.98 -77.55 -150.58
N GLU A 89 -76.44 -77.69 -149.33
CA GLU A 89 -75.65 -77.41 -148.10
C GLU A 89 -74.77 -78.59 -147.63
N LEU A 90 -74.98 -79.80 -148.14
CA LEU A 90 -74.24 -81.01 -147.75
C LEU A 90 -72.73 -80.94 -148.03
N PRO A 91 -72.25 -80.41 -149.18
CA PRO A 91 -70.82 -80.28 -149.46
C PRO A 91 -70.12 -79.38 -148.45
N ASP A 92 -70.75 -78.28 -148.05
CA ASP A 92 -70.20 -77.34 -147.06
C ASP A 92 -70.12 -77.98 -145.68
N LYS A 93 -71.11 -78.80 -145.29
CA LYS A 93 -71.06 -79.52 -144.00
C LYS A 93 -70.01 -80.65 -143.98
N VAL A 94 -69.74 -81.28 -145.12
CA VAL A 94 -68.64 -82.25 -145.24
C VAL A 94 -67.28 -81.52 -145.22
N ALA A 95 -67.19 -80.32 -145.78
CA ALA A 95 -65.99 -79.47 -145.66
C ALA A 95 -65.75 -79.02 -144.21
N ASP A 96 -66.80 -78.63 -143.47
CA ASP A 96 -66.72 -78.32 -142.04
C ASP A 96 -66.22 -79.53 -141.24
N LEU A 97 -66.76 -80.73 -141.51
CA LEU A 97 -66.37 -81.96 -140.82
C LEU A 97 -64.92 -82.35 -141.13
N ARG A 98 -64.47 -82.14 -142.37
CA ARG A 98 -63.09 -82.32 -142.77
C ARG A 98 -62.17 -81.32 -142.06
N GLY A 99 -62.56 -80.05 -142.00
CA GLY A 99 -61.85 -79.03 -141.23
C GLY A 99 -61.71 -79.40 -139.76
N TYR A 100 -62.77 -79.94 -139.15
CA TYR A 100 -62.74 -80.42 -137.77
C TYR A 100 -61.80 -81.61 -137.56
N PHE A 101 -61.78 -82.59 -138.48
CA PHE A 101 -60.84 -83.72 -138.40
C PHE A 101 -59.40 -83.30 -138.67
N ASP A 102 -59.17 -82.34 -139.57
CA ASP A 102 -57.86 -81.76 -139.81
C ASP A 102 -57.38 -80.99 -138.56
N ASP A 103 -58.25 -80.21 -137.90
CA ASP A 103 -57.97 -79.57 -136.61
C ASP A 103 -57.68 -80.59 -135.50
N LEU A 104 -58.49 -81.65 -135.39
CA LEU A 104 -58.24 -82.73 -134.43
C LEU A 104 -56.88 -83.40 -134.66
N LEU A 105 -56.49 -83.62 -135.92
CA LEU A 105 -55.18 -84.18 -136.26
C LEU A 105 -54.04 -83.21 -135.94
N VAL A 106 -54.25 -81.90 -136.08
CA VAL A 106 -53.30 -80.87 -135.61
C VAL A 106 -53.13 -80.93 -134.09
N HIS A 107 -54.23 -81.04 -133.33
CA HIS A 107 -54.19 -81.12 -131.87
C HIS A 107 -53.62 -82.46 -131.38
N VAL A 108 -53.88 -83.58 -132.07
CA VAL A 108 -53.28 -84.88 -131.75
C VAL A 108 -51.79 -84.91 -132.09
N ARG A 109 -51.35 -84.25 -133.18
CA ARG A 109 -49.92 -84.06 -133.45
C ARG A 109 -49.25 -83.17 -132.41
N ALA A 110 -49.89 -82.07 -132.01
CA ALA A 110 -49.37 -81.20 -130.96
C ALA A 110 -49.32 -81.89 -129.58
N ALA A 111 -50.33 -82.70 -129.24
CA ALA A 111 -50.37 -83.46 -127.99
C ALA A 111 -49.47 -84.70 -128.01
N GLY A 112 -49.18 -85.24 -129.19
CA GLY A 112 -48.26 -86.37 -129.41
C GLY A 112 -46.82 -85.95 -129.68
N ASP A 113 -46.53 -84.65 -129.69
CA ASP A 113 -45.18 -84.11 -129.80
C ASP A 113 -44.47 -84.23 -128.45
N VAL A 114 -43.99 -85.45 -128.18
CA VAL A 114 -43.26 -85.81 -126.96
C VAL A 114 -41.96 -84.99 -126.83
N GLU A 115 -41.39 -84.53 -127.96
CA GLU A 115 -40.21 -83.67 -127.96
C GLU A 115 -40.54 -82.24 -127.51
N ALA A 116 -41.66 -81.67 -127.98
CA ALA A 116 -42.14 -80.37 -127.49
C ALA A 116 -42.51 -80.41 -126.00
N ALA A 117 -43.22 -81.47 -125.56
CA ALA A 117 -43.54 -81.67 -124.15
C ALA A 117 -42.28 -81.90 -123.29
N GLY A 118 -41.30 -82.63 -123.81
CA GLY A 118 -39.99 -82.80 -123.18
C GLY A 118 -39.24 -81.49 -123.03
N ALA A 119 -39.24 -80.64 -124.06
CA ALA A 119 -38.61 -79.32 -124.03
C ALA A 119 -39.29 -78.37 -123.01
N GLU A 120 -40.62 -78.39 -122.89
CA GLU A 120 -41.35 -77.63 -121.87
C GLU A 120 -41.07 -78.12 -120.46
N VAL A 121 -40.99 -79.43 -120.24
CA VAL A 121 -40.64 -80.02 -118.95
C VAL A 121 -39.19 -79.71 -118.58
N GLU A 122 -38.26 -79.77 -119.52
CA GLU A 122 -36.87 -79.37 -119.31
C GLU A 122 -36.72 -77.88 -119.03
N ASP A 123 -37.48 -77.03 -119.72
CA ASP A 123 -37.49 -75.59 -119.46
C ASP A 123 -38.10 -75.27 -118.08
N ALA A 124 -39.21 -75.91 -117.73
CA ALA A 124 -39.81 -75.84 -116.40
C ALA A 124 -38.88 -76.40 -115.32
N HIS A 125 -38.11 -77.46 -115.62
CA HIS A 125 -37.11 -78.01 -114.72
C HIS A 125 -35.93 -77.06 -114.55
N ARG A 126 -35.44 -76.44 -115.63
CA ARG A 126 -34.40 -75.41 -115.58
C ARG A 126 -34.85 -74.19 -114.78
N ASP A 127 -36.07 -73.68 -115.01
CA ASP A 127 -36.67 -72.58 -114.24
C ASP A 127 -36.88 -72.96 -112.77
N ALA A 128 -37.34 -74.19 -112.48
CA ALA A 128 -37.46 -74.69 -111.12
C ALA A 128 -36.10 -74.76 -110.40
N LEU A 129 -35.06 -75.27 -111.05
CA LEU A 129 -33.69 -75.28 -110.52
C LEU A 129 -33.16 -73.85 -110.32
N THR A 130 -33.43 -72.93 -111.24
CA THR A 130 -33.07 -71.51 -111.07
C THR A 130 -33.78 -70.90 -109.86
N LYS A 131 -35.08 -71.15 -109.67
CA LYS A 131 -35.84 -70.67 -108.51
C LYS A 131 -35.36 -71.28 -107.20
N VAL A 132 -35.03 -72.58 -107.19
CA VAL A 132 -34.47 -73.27 -106.01
C VAL A 132 -33.11 -72.67 -105.68
N THR A 133 -32.21 -72.54 -106.64
CA THR A 133 -30.88 -71.95 -106.40
C THR A 133 -30.95 -70.48 -105.98
N GLU A 134 -31.90 -69.69 -106.50
CA GLU A 134 -32.15 -68.33 -106.04
C GLU A 134 -32.73 -68.29 -104.62
N ALA A 135 -33.67 -69.19 -104.30
CA ALA A 135 -34.22 -69.32 -102.95
C ALA A 135 -33.16 -69.76 -101.94
N GLU A 136 -32.30 -70.71 -102.29
CA GLU A 136 -31.16 -71.15 -101.48
C GLU A 136 -30.15 -70.02 -101.28
N ARG A 137 -29.83 -69.25 -102.33
CA ARG A 137 -28.97 -68.05 -102.21
C ARG A 137 -29.56 -67.02 -101.27
N ARG A 138 -30.88 -66.76 -101.35
CA ARG A 138 -31.58 -65.85 -100.45
C ARG A 138 -31.61 -66.39 -99.01
N SER A 139 -31.85 -67.68 -98.81
CA SER A 139 -31.80 -68.32 -97.49
C SER A 139 -30.41 -68.22 -96.87
N ALA A 140 -29.37 -68.58 -97.62
CA ALA A 140 -27.99 -68.48 -97.15
C ALA A 140 -27.56 -67.04 -96.87
N ALA A 141 -28.03 -66.06 -97.65
CA ALA A 141 -27.80 -64.64 -97.37
C ALA A 141 -28.53 -64.17 -96.10
N ALA A 142 -29.78 -64.60 -95.90
CA ALA A 142 -30.56 -64.30 -94.70
C ALA A 142 -29.94 -64.93 -93.45
N GLU A 143 -29.47 -66.17 -93.51
CA GLU A 143 -28.77 -66.84 -92.40
C GLU A 143 -27.45 -66.15 -92.05
N ARG A 144 -26.67 -65.70 -93.04
CA ARG A 144 -25.45 -64.91 -92.78
C ARG A 144 -25.79 -63.57 -92.15
N ALA A 145 -26.83 -62.90 -92.65
CA ALA A 145 -27.29 -61.64 -92.07
C ALA A 145 -27.79 -61.82 -90.63
N ALA A 146 -28.51 -62.90 -90.35
CA ALA A 146 -28.99 -63.24 -89.01
C ALA A 146 -27.81 -63.51 -88.06
N ARG A 147 -26.83 -64.32 -88.47
CA ARG A 147 -25.60 -64.58 -87.68
C ARG A 147 -24.83 -63.30 -87.38
N LEU A 148 -24.61 -62.44 -88.38
CA LEU A 148 -23.94 -61.14 -88.18
C LEU A 148 -24.75 -60.21 -87.27
N ALA A 149 -26.08 -60.28 -87.30
CA ALA A 149 -26.94 -59.49 -86.40
C ALA A 149 -26.87 -60.02 -84.96
N GLU A 150 -26.85 -61.34 -84.79
CA GLU A 150 -26.71 -62.00 -83.49
C GLU A 150 -25.32 -61.75 -82.89
N GLU A 151 -24.26 -61.83 -83.69
CA GLU A 151 -22.90 -61.47 -83.25
C GLU A 151 -22.81 -60.01 -82.79
N ARG A 152 -23.42 -59.07 -83.52
CA ARG A 152 -23.49 -57.66 -83.14
C ARG A 152 -24.33 -57.42 -81.88
N ALA A 153 -25.43 -58.14 -81.73
CA ALA A 153 -26.25 -58.09 -80.52
C ALA A 153 -25.45 -58.59 -79.31
N GLY A 154 -24.78 -59.74 -79.44
CA GLY A 154 -23.95 -60.30 -78.39
C GLY A 154 -22.73 -59.44 -78.04
N THR A 155 -22.11 -58.75 -79.00
CA THR A 155 -21.05 -57.76 -78.68
C THR A 155 -21.63 -56.55 -77.94
N ALA A 156 -22.78 -56.03 -78.36
CA ALA A 156 -23.40 -54.88 -77.72
C ALA A 156 -23.91 -55.21 -76.30
N GLU A 157 -24.37 -56.43 -76.06
CA GLU A 157 -24.73 -56.92 -74.73
C GLU A 157 -23.49 -56.99 -73.83
N ARG A 158 -22.39 -57.59 -74.29
CA ARG A 158 -21.12 -57.62 -73.54
C ARG A 158 -20.59 -56.23 -73.23
N GLU A 159 -20.58 -55.31 -74.20
CA GLU A 159 -20.16 -53.92 -73.98
C GLU A 159 -21.05 -53.20 -72.94
N ARG A 160 -22.35 -53.51 -72.90
CA ARG A 160 -23.25 -52.99 -71.87
C ARG A 160 -22.97 -53.59 -70.50
N GLU A 161 -22.80 -54.90 -70.40
CA GLU A 161 -22.46 -55.58 -69.15
C GLU A 161 -21.12 -55.08 -68.59
N GLU A 162 -20.11 -54.88 -69.45
CA GLU A 162 -18.82 -54.29 -69.07
C GLU A 162 -19.00 -52.83 -68.61
N ALA A 163 -19.79 -52.02 -69.32
CA ALA A 163 -20.07 -50.64 -68.91
C ALA A 163 -20.83 -50.56 -67.58
N ASP A 164 -21.81 -51.45 -67.35
CA ASP A 164 -22.58 -51.51 -66.12
C ASP A 164 -21.70 -51.96 -64.95
N SER A 165 -20.84 -52.98 -65.15
CA SER A 165 -19.85 -53.40 -64.14
C SER A 165 -18.88 -52.26 -63.80
N LEU A 166 -18.35 -51.55 -64.79
CA LEU A 166 -17.46 -50.40 -64.56
C LEU A 166 -18.17 -49.25 -63.84
N ALA A 167 -19.46 -49.04 -64.12
CA ALA A 167 -20.26 -48.03 -63.43
C ALA A 167 -20.52 -48.41 -61.96
N GLU A 168 -20.82 -49.68 -61.67
CA GLU A 168 -20.99 -50.18 -60.30
C GLU A 168 -19.69 -50.08 -59.49
N ASP A 169 -18.56 -50.46 -60.09
CA ASP A 169 -17.23 -50.33 -59.46
C ASP A 169 -16.92 -48.85 -59.17
N ALA A 170 -17.17 -47.95 -60.13
CA ALA A 170 -16.96 -46.51 -59.96
C ALA A 170 -17.85 -45.91 -58.85
N ILE A 171 -19.12 -46.35 -58.75
CA ILE A 171 -20.04 -45.90 -57.69
C ILE A 171 -19.56 -46.40 -56.32
N THR A 172 -19.13 -47.66 -56.24
CA THR A 172 -18.63 -48.28 -55.01
C THR A 172 -17.36 -47.60 -54.53
N GLU A 173 -16.41 -47.35 -55.44
CA GLU A 173 -15.17 -46.66 -55.13
C GLU A 173 -15.42 -45.20 -54.73
N ALA A 174 -16.31 -44.49 -55.43
CA ALA A 174 -16.70 -43.14 -55.04
C ALA A 174 -17.39 -43.11 -53.66
N ALA A 175 -18.17 -44.13 -53.32
CA ALA A 175 -18.77 -44.26 -51.98
C ALA A 175 -17.69 -44.51 -50.92
N ARG A 176 -16.72 -45.38 -51.18
CA ARG A 176 -15.58 -45.66 -50.30
C ARG A 176 -14.76 -44.40 -50.02
N VAL A 177 -14.35 -43.69 -51.08
CA VAL A 177 -13.58 -42.44 -50.95
C VAL A 177 -14.37 -41.36 -50.19
N ARG A 178 -15.69 -41.23 -50.46
CA ARG A 178 -16.54 -40.31 -49.69
C ARG A 178 -16.60 -40.68 -48.20
N GLN A 179 -16.71 -41.96 -47.87
CA GLN A 179 -16.76 -42.41 -46.48
C GLN A 179 -15.42 -42.17 -45.77
N GLU A 180 -14.30 -42.50 -46.42
CA GLU A 180 -12.95 -42.27 -45.90
C GLU A 180 -12.68 -40.78 -45.67
N THR A 181 -12.95 -39.94 -46.66
CA THR A 181 -12.79 -38.49 -46.52
C THR A 181 -13.71 -37.89 -45.43
N GLN A 182 -14.93 -38.39 -45.28
CA GLN A 182 -15.82 -37.98 -44.18
C GLN A 182 -15.26 -38.40 -42.81
N ALA A 183 -14.69 -39.61 -42.70
CA ALA A 183 -14.06 -40.09 -41.48
C ALA A 183 -12.81 -39.27 -41.13
N GLU A 184 -11.96 -38.98 -42.12
CA GLU A 184 -10.77 -38.12 -41.94
C GLU A 184 -11.16 -36.70 -41.53
N ILE A 185 -12.17 -36.09 -42.17
CA ILE A 185 -12.67 -34.77 -41.78
C ILE A 185 -13.22 -34.79 -40.34
N ALA A 186 -13.96 -35.83 -39.96
CA ALA A 186 -14.47 -35.98 -38.60
C ALA A 186 -13.34 -36.13 -37.59
N GLN A 187 -12.30 -36.90 -37.91
CA GLN A 187 -11.12 -37.08 -37.08
C GLN A 187 -10.36 -35.76 -36.91
N VAL A 188 -10.05 -35.05 -37.99
CA VAL A 188 -9.33 -33.76 -37.94
C VAL A 188 -10.12 -32.73 -37.14
N ARG A 189 -11.45 -32.72 -37.26
CA ARG A 189 -12.31 -31.84 -36.43
C ARG A 189 -12.23 -32.21 -34.94
N ALA A 190 -12.32 -33.49 -34.61
CA ALA A 190 -12.20 -33.94 -33.22
C ALA A 190 -10.82 -33.63 -32.61
N GLU A 191 -9.74 -33.79 -33.38
CA GLU A 191 -8.38 -33.43 -32.98
C GLU A 191 -8.22 -31.91 -32.81
N ALA A 192 -8.79 -31.11 -33.71
CA ALA A 192 -8.80 -29.65 -33.60
C ALA A 192 -9.58 -29.18 -32.37
N ASP A 193 -10.77 -29.73 -32.12
CA ASP A 193 -11.58 -29.42 -30.95
C ASP A 193 -10.85 -29.78 -29.65
N ALA A 194 -10.19 -30.94 -29.61
CA ALA A 194 -9.37 -31.36 -28.47
C ALA A 194 -8.14 -30.45 -28.26
N ALA A 195 -7.47 -30.03 -29.34
CA ALA A 195 -6.34 -29.10 -29.27
C ALA A 195 -6.78 -27.72 -28.76
N VAL A 196 -7.93 -27.20 -29.24
CA VAL A 196 -8.50 -25.94 -28.77
C VAL A 196 -8.90 -26.03 -27.30
N ALA A 197 -9.56 -27.12 -26.87
CA ALA A 197 -9.91 -27.33 -25.47
C ALA A 197 -8.67 -27.38 -24.56
N SER A 198 -7.62 -28.09 -25.00
CA SER A 198 -6.34 -28.15 -24.28
C SER A 198 -5.67 -26.76 -24.18
N ALA A 199 -5.63 -26.00 -25.27
CA ALA A 199 -5.07 -24.65 -25.27
C ALA A 199 -5.86 -23.69 -24.36
N GLN A 200 -7.20 -23.79 -24.35
CA GLN A 200 -8.05 -22.99 -23.45
C GLN A 200 -7.81 -23.35 -21.98
N GLN A 201 -7.63 -24.63 -21.67
CA GLN A 201 -7.29 -25.08 -20.31
C GLN A 201 -5.92 -24.57 -19.87
N GLN A 202 -4.92 -24.64 -20.75
CA GLN A 202 -3.57 -24.11 -20.47
C GLN A 202 -3.60 -22.59 -20.25
N LEU A 203 -4.35 -21.85 -21.08
CA LEU A 203 -4.51 -20.41 -20.90
C LEU A 203 -5.20 -20.08 -19.57
N ALA A 204 -6.30 -20.76 -19.24
CA ALA A 204 -7.01 -20.55 -17.98
C ALA A 204 -6.15 -20.89 -16.76
N ALA A 205 -5.31 -21.93 -16.84
CA ALA A 205 -4.35 -22.29 -15.80
C ALA A 205 -3.27 -21.23 -15.64
N ALA A 206 -2.68 -20.75 -16.74
CA ALA A 206 -1.68 -19.68 -16.72
C ALA A 206 -2.25 -18.36 -16.19
N GLU A 207 -3.49 -18.01 -16.55
CA GLU A 207 -4.19 -16.82 -16.01
C GLU A 207 -4.50 -16.95 -14.52
N ALA A 208 -4.79 -18.16 -14.03
CA ALA A 208 -4.99 -18.40 -12.60
C ALA A 208 -3.66 -18.31 -11.83
N GLU A 209 -2.59 -18.89 -12.36
CA GLU A 209 -1.23 -18.80 -11.79
C GLU A 209 -0.78 -17.34 -11.71
N HIS A 210 -0.89 -16.59 -12.82
CA HIS A 210 -0.49 -15.18 -12.84
C HIS A 210 -1.30 -14.31 -11.86
N ARG A 211 -2.61 -14.56 -11.71
CA ARG A 211 -3.42 -13.87 -10.71
C ARG A 211 -2.99 -14.19 -9.28
N ASN A 212 -2.61 -15.44 -9.01
CA ASN A 212 -2.09 -15.83 -7.70
C ASN A 212 -0.74 -15.17 -7.41
N GLU A 213 0.17 -15.13 -8.38
CA GLU A 213 1.46 -14.42 -8.27
C GLU A 213 1.27 -12.93 -7.98
N LEU A 214 0.36 -12.26 -8.70
CA LEU A 214 0.03 -10.86 -8.46
C LEU A 214 -0.53 -10.64 -7.06
N SER A 215 -1.47 -11.49 -6.62
CA SER A 215 -2.04 -11.41 -5.25
C SER A 215 -0.98 -11.64 -4.17
N GLN A 216 -0.03 -12.56 -4.39
CA GLN A 216 1.07 -12.81 -3.47
C GLN A 216 1.99 -11.60 -3.39
N ARG A 217 2.42 -11.07 -4.55
CA ARG A 217 3.28 -9.90 -4.64
C ARG A 217 2.64 -8.67 -3.99
N ASP A 218 1.34 -8.46 -4.20
CA ASP A 218 0.62 -7.33 -3.60
C ASP A 218 0.55 -7.49 -2.06
N SER A 219 0.37 -8.71 -1.56
CA SER A 219 0.43 -9.01 -0.12
C SER A 219 1.83 -8.75 0.46
N GLU A 220 2.88 -9.17 -0.24
CA GLU A 220 4.29 -8.90 0.14
C GLU A 220 4.60 -7.41 0.16
N LEU A 221 4.08 -6.64 -0.81
CA LEU A 221 4.24 -5.18 -0.86
C LEU A 221 3.51 -4.48 0.30
N ASP A 222 2.31 -4.92 0.65
CA ASP A 222 1.57 -4.36 1.77
C ASP A 222 2.24 -4.69 3.11
N GLN A 223 2.77 -5.91 3.27
CA GLN A 223 3.58 -6.27 4.42
C GLN A 223 4.86 -5.42 4.51
N ALA A 224 5.60 -5.27 3.42
CA ALA A 224 6.80 -4.42 3.39
C ALA A 224 6.49 -2.95 3.72
N ARG A 225 5.34 -2.43 3.27
CA ARG A 225 4.88 -1.08 3.63
C ARG A 225 4.57 -0.96 5.13
N GLN A 226 3.91 -1.97 5.70
CA GLN A 226 3.63 -2.02 7.14
C GLN A 226 4.94 -2.06 7.94
N ASP A 227 5.89 -2.91 7.57
CA ASP A 227 7.20 -3.03 8.21
C ASP A 227 7.98 -1.70 8.15
N VAL A 228 8.00 -1.04 6.99
CA VAL A 228 8.62 0.30 6.85
C VAL A 228 7.92 1.33 7.73
N SER A 229 6.60 1.29 7.83
CA SER A 229 5.85 2.21 8.70
C SER A 229 6.14 1.98 10.18
N ALA A 230 6.23 0.71 10.60
CA ALA A 230 6.59 0.31 11.96
C ALA A 230 8.02 0.74 12.30
N ALA A 231 8.98 0.47 11.42
CA ALA A 231 10.38 0.88 11.58
C ALA A 231 10.53 2.40 11.66
N ARG A 232 9.74 3.17 10.88
CA ARG A 232 9.72 4.64 10.97
C ARG A 232 9.17 5.12 12.31
N LEU A 233 8.11 4.50 12.82
CA LEU A 233 7.54 4.84 14.12
C LEU A 233 8.53 4.53 15.24
N GLU A 234 9.18 3.36 15.19
CA GLU A 234 10.21 2.96 16.15
C GLU A 234 11.39 3.94 16.11
N ALA A 235 11.91 4.27 14.93
CA ALA A 235 12.99 5.24 14.77
C ALA A 235 12.61 6.63 15.29
N ALA A 236 11.38 7.09 15.01
CA ALA A 236 10.88 8.37 15.56
C ALA A 236 10.79 8.33 17.09
N SER A 237 10.33 7.21 17.67
CA SER A 237 10.25 7.05 19.12
C SER A 237 11.63 7.00 19.77
N ALA A 238 12.60 6.32 19.15
CA ALA A 238 13.98 6.27 19.60
C ALA A 238 14.64 7.66 19.54
N GLN A 239 14.40 8.41 18.46
CA GLN A 239 14.89 9.79 18.34
C GLN A 239 14.28 10.72 19.39
N ALA A 240 12.98 10.58 19.69
CA ALA A 240 12.33 11.36 20.74
C ALA A 240 12.90 11.01 22.13
N ALA A 241 13.10 9.73 22.42
CA ALA A 241 13.72 9.27 23.66
C ALA A 241 15.15 9.80 23.83
N GLN A 242 15.95 9.77 22.75
CA GLN A 242 17.30 10.32 22.75
C GLN A 242 17.31 11.82 23.05
N ARG A 243 16.45 12.61 22.39
CA ARG A 243 16.32 14.06 22.66
C ARG A 243 15.93 14.34 24.10
N ALA A 244 14.96 13.59 24.64
CA ALA A 244 14.53 13.73 26.02
C ALA A 244 15.67 13.39 27.02
N ALA A 245 16.48 12.36 26.71
CA ALA A 245 17.65 12.01 27.50
C ALA A 245 18.75 13.10 27.43
N ASP A 246 19.00 13.67 26.25
CA ASP A 246 19.98 14.74 26.07
C ASP A 246 19.55 16.03 26.81
N GLU A 247 18.26 16.38 26.74
CA GLU A 247 17.68 17.51 27.48
C GLU A 247 17.70 17.29 29.01
N ALA A 248 17.48 16.05 29.47
CA ALA A 248 17.63 15.71 30.88
C ALA A 248 19.09 15.82 31.34
N ALA A 249 20.02 15.27 30.56
CA ALA A 249 21.45 15.36 30.86
C ALA A 249 21.96 16.80 30.86
N GLU A 250 21.45 17.66 29.98
CA GLU A 250 21.78 19.08 29.98
C GLU A 250 21.23 19.81 31.22
N ARG A 251 19.98 19.53 31.62
CA ARG A 251 19.40 20.06 32.87
C ARG A 251 20.20 19.61 34.10
N ASP A 252 20.63 18.36 34.14
CA ASP A 252 21.47 17.84 35.23
C ASP A 252 22.83 18.54 35.26
N ARG A 253 23.47 18.78 34.10
CA ARG A 253 24.72 19.55 34.00
C ARG A 253 24.54 20.99 34.50
N GLN A 254 23.46 21.66 34.11
CA GLN A 254 23.17 23.02 34.54
C GLN A 254 22.91 23.10 36.05
N THR A 255 22.14 22.15 36.58
CA THR A 255 21.87 22.04 38.02
C THR A 255 23.16 21.76 38.79
N ALA A 256 24.00 20.84 38.32
CA ALA A 256 25.29 20.56 38.94
C ALA A 256 26.24 21.77 38.89
N ALA A 257 26.25 22.53 37.79
CA ALA A 257 27.04 23.76 37.68
C ALA A 257 26.52 24.86 38.62
N GLN A 258 25.20 24.99 38.78
CA GLN A 258 24.60 25.92 39.73
C GLN A 258 24.96 25.54 41.17
N LEU A 259 24.78 24.28 41.56
CA LEU A 259 25.13 23.80 42.90
C LEU A 259 26.62 23.99 43.22
N ARG A 260 27.51 23.81 42.23
CA ARG A 260 28.94 24.11 42.41
C ARG A 260 29.18 25.60 42.69
N ARG A 261 28.53 26.50 41.93
CA ARG A 261 28.63 27.95 42.18
C ARG A 261 28.10 28.33 43.56
N GLU A 262 26.97 27.76 43.98
CA GLU A 262 26.40 28.00 45.31
C GLU A 262 27.33 27.49 46.43
N LEU A 263 27.95 26.31 46.25
CA LEU A 263 28.94 25.78 47.18
C LEU A 263 30.20 26.64 47.26
N ASP A 264 30.74 27.08 46.12
CA ASP A 264 31.92 27.94 46.08
C ASP A 264 31.63 29.32 46.69
N GLN A 265 30.43 29.87 46.46
CA GLN A 265 29.96 31.08 47.13
C GLN A 265 29.88 30.87 48.65
N THR A 266 29.21 29.81 49.11
CA THR A 266 29.10 29.50 50.55
C THR A 266 30.48 29.32 51.20
N ARG A 267 31.43 28.68 50.49
CA ARG A 267 32.82 28.55 50.95
C ARG A 267 33.49 29.92 51.08
N SER A 268 33.35 30.80 50.09
CA SER A 268 33.93 32.13 50.14
C SER A 268 33.34 32.97 51.28
N GLU A 269 32.02 32.92 51.49
CA GLU A 269 31.33 33.61 52.59
C GLU A 269 31.81 33.08 53.96
N ALA A 270 31.96 31.76 54.11
CA ALA A 270 32.48 31.15 55.32
C ALA A 270 33.97 31.50 55.57
N GLU A 271 34.78 31.60 54.51
CA GLU A 271 36.17 32.04 54.62
C GLU A 271 36.27 33.52 55.02
N GLU A 272 35.44 34.39 54.44
CA GLU A 272 35.33 35.80 54.83
C GLU A 272 34.89 35.95 56.28
N GLU A 273 33.88 35.19 56.71
CA GLU A 273 33.43 35.19 58.11
C GLU A 273 34.53 34.71 59.06
N ARG A 274 35.25 33.64 58.69
CA ARG A 274 36.41 33.16 59.46
C ARG A 274 37.50 34.23 59.56
N GLN A 275 37.81 34.93 58.47
CA GLN A 275 38.77 36.04 58.47
C GLN A 275 38.30 37.20 59.35
N ARG A 276 37.02 37.57 59.30
CA ARG A 276 36.43 38.61 60.17
C ARG A 276 36.52 38.22 61.63
N LEU A 277 36.15 36.99 61.99
CA LEU A 277 36.24 36.49 63.36
C LEU A 277 37.70 36.44 63.84
N GLN A 278 38.63 36.03 62.98
CA GLN A 278 40.06 36.03 63.31
C GLN A 278 40.56 37.46 63.57
N ALA A 279 40.21 38.43 62.72
CA ALA A 279 40.56 39.83 62.93
C ALA A 279 39.94 40.40 64.22
N GLN A 280 38.70 40.03 64.54
CA GLN A 280 38.06 40.40 65.81
C GLN A 280 38.79 39.81 67.02
N LEU A 281 39.22 38.55 66.94
CA LEU A 281 40.00 37.91 68.01
C LEU A 281 41.36 38.57 68.19
N ASP A 282 42.05 38.89 67.09
CA ASP A 282 43.35 39.55 67.16
C ASP A 282 43.22 40.98 67.70
N ALA A 283 42.21 41.75 67.27
CA ALA A 283 41.88 43.04 67.85
C ALA A 283 41.52 42.93 69.35
N ALA A 284 40.76 41.92 69.75
CA ALA A 284 40.43 41.68 71.16
C ALA A 284 41.68 41.31 71.99
N ARG A 285 42.62 40.55 71.41
CA ARG A 285 43.91 40.23 72.05
C ARG A 285 44.77 41.48 72.20
N GLU A 286 44.87 42.32 71.17
CA GLU A 286 45.58 43.60 71.23
C GLU A 286 44.97 44.52 72.28
N ALA A 287 43.64 44.68 72.31
CA ALA A 287 42.95 45.45 73.32
C ALA A 287 43.17 44.89 74.74
N ALA A 288 43.18 43.55 74.90
CA ALA A 288 43.48 42.92 76.18
C ALA A 288 44.95 43.14 76.60
N GLN A 289 45.90 43.10 75.66
CA GLN A 289 47.30 43.43 75.92
C GLN A 289 47.46 44.90 76.32
N GLN A 290 46.81 45.83 75.60
CA GLN A 290 46.78 47.25 75.95
C GLN A 290 46.22 47.46 77.36
N ALA A 291 45.05 46.90 77.67
CA ALA A 291 44.46 46.96 79.00
C ALA A 291 45.37 46.34 80.08
N ALA A 292 46.09 45.26 79.77
CA ALA A 292 47.07 44.67 80.68
C ALA A 292 48.28 45.60 80.91
N THR A 293 48.79 46.27 79.87
CA THR A 293 49.85 47.27 79.99
C THR A 293 49.38 48.49 80.78
N GLU A 294 48.19 49.02 80.50
CA GLU A 294 47.57 50.10 81.26
C GLU A 294 47.40 49.71 82.73
N THR A 295 46.89 48.50 82.99
CA THR A 295 46.78 47.96 84.35
C THR A 295 48.15 47.86 85.03
N ALA A 296 49.20 47.46 84.30
CA ALA A 296 50.56 47.42 84.83
C ALA A 296 51.09 48.84 85.14
N THR A 297 50.83 49.82 84.27
CA THR A 297 51.19 51.23 84.52
C THR A 297 50.45 51.78 85.74
N VAL A 298 49.14 51.57 85.85
CA VAL A 298 48.34 51.99 87.02
C VAL A 298 48.84 51.31 88.30
N ARG A 299 49.25 50.03 88.25
CA ARG A 299 49.86 49.35 89.40
C ARG A 299 51.22 49.96 89.77
N ALA A 300 52.03 50.33 88.78
CA ALA A 300 53.31 51.01 89.01
C ALA A 300 53.08 52.41 89.62
N ASP A 301 52.16 53.19 89.07
CA ASP A 301 51.78 54.50 89.61
C ASP A 301 51.24 54.39 91.03
N LEU A 302 50.39 53.39 91.31
CA LEU A 302 49.91 53.11 92.66
C LEU A 302 51.04 52.70 93.61
N ALA A 303 52.01 51.92 93.15
CA ALA A 303 53.18 51.55 93.95
C ALA A 303 54.04 52.78 94.26
N THR A 304 54.25 53.66 93.27
CA THR A 304 54.94 54.95 93.44
C THR A 304 54.20 55.84 94.44
N ALA A 305 52.90 56.04 94.26
CA ALA A 305 52.08 56.84 95.18
C ALA A 305 52.07 56.27 96.61
N ARG A 306 52.06 54.93 96.75
CA ARG A 306 52.21 54.27 98.06
C ARG A 306 53.59 54.51 98.66
N ALA A 307 54.66 54.42 97.87
CA ALA A 307 56.02 54.69 98.33
C ALA A 307 56.18 56.17 98.76
N GLU A 308 55.63 57.10 97.99
CA GLU A 308 55.58 58.54 98.33
C GLU A 308 54.78 58.78 99.62
N ALA A 309 53.63 58.12 99.80
CA ALA A 309 52.83 58.21 101.02
C ALA A 309 53.59 57.67 102.25
N THR A 310 54.26 56.53 102.13
CA THR A 310 55.09 55.96 103.20
C THR A 310 56.29 56.86 103.52
N ALA A 311 56.94 57.44 102.49
CA ALA A 311 58.03 58.38 102.67
C ALA A 311 57.56 59.68 103.38
N ALA A 312 56.38 60.19 103.02
CA ALA A 312 55.76 61.34 103.68
C ALA A 312 55.38 61.03 105.14
N GLN A 313 54.90 59.80 105.42
CA GLN A 313 54.65 59.35 106.78
C GLN A 313 55.93 59.30 107.61
N HIS A 314 57.01 58.73 107.09
CA HIS A 314 58.30 58.72 107.76
C HIS A 314 58.87 60.13 107.95
N ALA A 315 58.71 61.03 106.97
CA ALA A 315 59.10 62.44 107.13
C ALA A 315 58.34 63.09 108.29
N LEU A 316 57.02 62.91 108.37
CA LEU A 316 56.20 63.40 109.48
C LEU A 316 56.59 62.78 110.83
N GLU A 317 56.95 61.49 110.87
CA GLU A 317 57.48 60.84 112.07
C GLU A 317 58.80 61.48 112.51
N THR A 318 59.75 61.68 111.59
CA THR A 318 61.01 62.35 111.89
C THR A 318 60.83 63.80 112.33
N GLU A 319 59.86 64.53 111.76
CA GLU A 319 59.51 65.88 112.20
C GLU A 319 58.91 65.88 113.61
N ARG A 320 58.07 64.90 113.94
CA ARG A 320 57.52 64.73 115.30
C ARG A 320 58.62 64.41 116.31
N GLU A 321 59.55 63.53 115.96
CA GLU A 321 60.71 63.20 116.80
C GLU A 321 61.63 64.43 116.99
N ALA A 322 61.86 65.19 115.92
CA ALA A 322 62.60 66.45 115.98
C ALA A 322 61.91 67.49 116.89
N LEU A 323 60.58 67.63 116.78
CA LEU A 323 59.78 68.50 117.65
C LEU A 323 59.81 68.02 119.11
N ALA A 324 59.75 66.71 119.37
CA ALA A 324 59.85 66.15 120.71
C ALA A 324 61.23 66.42 121.34
N SER A 325 62.31 66.25 120.57
CA SER A 325 63.68 66.62 120.97
C SER A 325 63.80 68.11 121.29
N LEU A 326 63.21 68.97 120.46
CA LEU A 326 63.24 70.43 120.65
C LEU A 326 62.48 70.85 121.91
N ASN A 327 61.32 70.23 122.19
CA ASN A 327 60.58 70.45 123.44
C ASN A 327 61.38 70.02 124.67
N GLN A 328 62.05 68.87 124.60
CA GLN A 328 62.88 68.38 125.70
C GLN A 328 64.12 69.26 125.94
N ALA A 329 64.64 69.92 124.90
CA ALA A 329 65.70 70.93 125.04
C ALA A 329 65.17 72.24 125.67
N LEU A 330 63.94 72.65 125.33
CA LEU A 330 63.25 73.80 125.92
C LEU A 330 62.93 73.60 127.40
N GLU A 331 62.50 72.40 127.80
CA GLU A 331 62.29 72.04 129.21
C GLU A 331 63.61 72.09 129.99
N ARG A 332 64.68 71.50 129.46
CA ARG A 332 66.02 71.61 130.06
C ARG A 332 66.44 73.06 130.27
N GLN A 333 66.23 73.93 129.28
CA GLN A 333 66.59 75.34 129.41
C GLN A 333 65.75 76.08 130.47
N ARG A 334 64.49 75.70 130.65
CA ARG A 334 63.63 76.24 131.71
C ARG A 334 64.11 75.80 133.08
N ASP A 335 64.46 74.53 133.24
CA ASP A 335 64.97 73.99 134.51
C ASP A 335 66.31 74.64 134.90
N ASP A 336 67.21 74.84 133.92
CA ASP A 336 68.47 75.56 134.13
C ASP A 336 68.22 77.01 134.59
N ALA A 337 67.27 77.72 133.96
CA ALA A 337 66.90 79.07 134.36
C ALA A 337 66.25 79.13 135.76
N TYR A 338 65.47 78.12 136.14
CA TYR A 338 64.94 78.00 137.50
C TYR A 338 66.07 77.76 138.52
N ALA A 339 67.02 76.88 138.22
CA ALA A 339 68.17 76.60 139.08
C ALA A 339 69.08 77.83 139.27
N GLU A 340 69.31 78.59 138.20
CA GLU A 340 70.10 79.83 138.23
C GLU A 340 69.42 80.91 139.09
N ARG A 341 68.09 81.06 138.95
CA ARG A 341 67.32 82.02 139.76
C ARG A 341 67.28 81.64 141.24
N GLU A 342 67.28 80.34 141.54
CA GLU A 342 67.30 79.84 142.92
C GLU A 342 68.68 80.00 143.55
N ARG A 343 69.77 79.76 142.81
CA ARG A 343 71.14 80.10 143.24
C ARG A 343 71.28 81.58 143.59
N LEU A 344 70.79 82.48 142.74
CA LEU A 344 70.83 83.92 142.99
C LEU A 344 70.05 84.34 144.25
N ARG A 345 68.97 83.63 144.60
CA ARG A 345 68.24 83.88 145.85
C ARG A 345 69.00 83.42 147.08
N ILE A 346 69.63 82.25 147.01
CA ILE A 346 70.46 81.70 148.08
C ILE A 346 71.63 82.65 148.34
N ASP A 347 72.37 83.06 147.31
CA ASP A 347 73.49 84.00 147.41
C ASP A 347 73.05 85.35 148.02
N HIS A 348 71.90 85.88 147.61
CA HIS A 348 71.37 87.12 148.15
C HIS A 348 70.91 86.99 149.61
N ALA A 349 70.36 85.84 150.00
CA ALA A 349 70.02 85.54 151.39
C ALA A 349 71.27 85.42 152.28
N GLU A 350 72.34 84.81 151.76
CA GLU A 350 73.64 84.72 152.43
C GLU A 350 74.30 86.10 152.62
N GLN A 351 74.21 86.98 151.62
CA GLN A 351 74.71 88.36 151.71
C GLN A 351 73.97 89.18 152.80
N LEU A 352 72.65 89.01 152.92
CA LEU A 352 71.85 89.66 153.98
C LEU A 352 72.20 89.14 155.38
N ALA A 353 72.37 87.82 155.52
CA ALA A 353 72.76 87.21 156.79
C ALA A 353 74.16 87.65 157.23
N HIS A 354 75.09 87.83 156.29
CA HIS A 354 76.42 88.34 156.58
C HIS A 354 76.40 89.82 157.01
N ALA A 355 75.58 90.65 156.36
CA ALA A 355 75.40 92.05 156.74
C ALA A 355 74.76 92.22 158.13
N GLN A 356 73.82 91.34 158.50
CA GLN A 356 73.19 91.33 159.83
C GLN A 356 74.17 90.94 160.93
N ARG A 357 74.93 89.83 160.76
CA ARG A 357 75.96 89.41 161.74
C ARG A 357 77.02 90.50 161.97
N SER A 358 77.47 91.15 160.89
CA SER A 358 78.39 92.30 160.97
C SER A 358 77.80 93.51 161.70
N ALA A 359 76.50 93.75 161.59
CA ALA A 359 75.82 94.81 162.34
C ALA A 359 75.69 94.45 163.83
N ASP A 360 75.34 93.21 164.14
CA ASP A 360 75.19 92.72 165.51
C ASP A 360 76.53 92.69 166.25
N GLU A 361 77.62 92.28 165.60
CA GLU A 361 78.98 92.34 166.17
C GLU A 361 79.43 93.77 166.49
N ARG A 362 79.06 94.75 165.65
CA ARG A 362 79.34 96.18 165.90
C ARG A 362 78.53 96.76 167.06
N VAL A 363 77.29 96.32 167.23
CA VAL A 363 76.44 96.70 168.37
C VAL A 363 76.99 96.07 169.66
N HIS A 364 77.42 94.81 169.60
CA HIS A 364 77.99 94.10 170.75
C HIS A 364 79.29 94.78 171.23
N THR A 365 80.23 95.05 170.32
CA THR A 365 81.49 95.75 170.65
C THR A 365 81.28 97.17 171.18
N LEU A 366 80.32 97.92 170.65
CA LEU A 366 79.97 99.25 171.19
C LEU A 366 79.33 99.17 172.58
N THR A 367 78.59 98.10 172.87
CA THR A 367 77.95 97.88 174.17
C THR A 367 78.98 97.51 175.23
N GLU A 368 79.94 96.64 174.90
CA GLU A 368 81.05 96.26 175.79
C GLU A 368 81.96 97.45 176.13
N ALA A 369 82.26 98.31 175.15
CA ALA A 369 83.02 99.54 175.38
C ALA A 369 82.31 100.52 176.31
N LEU A 370 80.98 100.54 176.31
CA LEU A 370 80.16 101.43 177.15
C LEU A 370 80.06 100.92 178.59
N THR A 371 80.08 99.61 178.81
CA THR A 371 80.16 98.99 180.15
C THR A 371 81.53 99.20 180.80
N LEU A 372 82.63 99.02 180.05
CA LEU A 372 83.99 99.27 180.55
C LEU A 372 84.22 100.76 180.90
N ALA A 373 83.62 101.68 180.14
CA ALA A 373 83.67 103.11 180.45
C ALA A 373 82.84 103.49 181.69
N ARG A 374 81.77 102.74 182.02
CA ARG A 374 80.96 102.95 183.22
C ARG A 374 81.66 102.47 184.49
N GLU A 375 82.34 101.31 184.43
CA GLU A 375 83.07 100.76 185.57
C GLU A 375 84.29 101.62 185.95
N ALA A 376 84.97 102.25 184.98
CA ALA A 376 86.07 103.18 185.24
C ALA A 376 85.63 104.50 185.91
N VAL A 377 84.37 104.92 185.71
CA VAL A 377 83.81 106.16 186.29
C VAL A 377 83.29 105.93 187.70
N GLU A 378 82.85 104.71 188.05
CA GLU A 378 82.39 104.39 189.41
C GLU A 378 83.56 104.28 190.42
N ALA A 379 84.75 103.82 189.99
CA ALA A 379 85.92 103.76 190.87
C ALA A 379 86.49 105.14 191.27
N TYR A 380 86.26 106.18 190.46
CA TYR A 380 86.74 107.55 190.73
C TYR A 380 85.73 108.42 191.51
N ARG A 381 84.48 107.95 191.70
CA ARG A 381 83.41 108.71 192.36
C ARG A 381 83.31 108.47 193.88
N ALA A 382 84.17 107.61 194.43
CA ALA A 382 84.29 107.34 195.86
C ALA A 382 85.31 108.27 196.57
N GLN A 383 85.31 109.56 196.24
CA GLN A 383 85.90 110.61 197.09
C GLN A 383 84.86 111.71 197.31
N LEU A 384 84.35 111.86 198.55
CA LEU A 384 83.97 113.14 199.19
C LEU A 384 83.08 114.14 198.38
N PRO A 385 82.66 115.31 198.93
CA PRO A 385 81.25 115.74 198.88
C PRO A 385 80.89 116.88 197.90
N HIS A 386 79.58 116.96 197.66
CA HIS A 386 78.68 118.12 197.44
C HIS A 386 79.02 119.33 196.51
N THR A 387 78.07 119.56 195.58
CA THR A 387 77.31 120.79 195.23
C THR A 387 77.24 121.18 193.74
N ALA A 388 76.07 121.74 193.36
CA ALA A 388 75.50 122.12 192.04
C ALA A 388 76.18 123.39 191.41
N PRO A 389 75.71 124.07 190.32
CA PRO A 389 74.46 123.98 189.51
C PRO A 389 74.51 124.29 187.94
N THR A 390 73.32 124.26 187.29
CA THR A 390 72.73 125.08 186.16
C THR A 390 73.09 125.02 184.64
N SER A 391 72.02 124.78 183.82
CA SER A 391 71.46 125.45 182.60
C SER A 391 72.10 125.45 181.17
N ASN A 392 71.33 124.89 180.18
CA ASN A 392 70.94 125.28 178.77
C ASN A 392 71.94 125.95 177.76
N PRO A 393 71.74 126.01 176.39
CA PRO A 393 70.50 125.90 175.56
C PRO A 393 70.61 125.17 174.15
N ALA A 394 69.54 125.29 173.32
CA ALA A 394 69.22 124.77 171.96
C ALA A 394 69.70 125.69 170.77
N PRO A 395 69.17 125.68 169.50
CA PRO A 395 68.83 124.69 168.40
C PRO A 395 69.55 125.06 167.02
N PRO A 396 69.29 124.51 165.77
CA PRO A 396 68.04 124.64 164.93
C PRO A 396 67.72 123.48 163.90
N PRO A 397 66.67 123.60 163.02
CA PRO A 397 66.03 122.53 162.20
C PRO A 397 65.83 122.77 160.64
N ARG A 398 65.25 121.76 159.93
CA ARG A 398 64.45 121.73 158.63
C ARG A 398 65.07 121.88 157.19
N LYS A 399 64.80 120.87 156.30
CA LYS A 399 64.10 120.89 154.95
C LYS A 399 64.11 119.49 154.21
N ARG A 400 62.97 118.78 154.01
CA ARG A 400 62.22 118.36 152.75
C ARG A 400 63.05 117.80 151.54
N ALA A 401 63.03 116.50 151.16
CA ALA A 401 62.12 115.68 150.27
C ALA A 401 62.43 115.73 148.74
N PRO A 402 62.10 114.75 147.83
CA PRO A 402 61.70 113.33 147.96
C PRO A 402 62.51 112.30 147.08
N ARG A 403 62.21 111.01 147.27
CA ARG A 403 62.68 109.79 146.56
C ARG A 403 61.73 109.43 145.40
N THR A 404 62.26 109.01 144.24
CA THR A 404 61.55 108.18 143.24
C THR A 404 62.52 107.26 142.48
N GLN A 405 62.32 105.94 142.66
CA GLN A 405 62.36 104.81 141.71
C GLN A 405 63.52 104.72 140.69
N GLY A 406 64.36 103.68 140.60
CA GLY A 406 64.22 102.27 140.99
C GLY A 406 63.92 101.39 139.77
N SER A 407 64.92 100.60 139.34
CA SER A 407 64.91 99.47 138.36
C SER A 407 64.46 99.79 136.92
N ARG A 408 65.33 99.69 135.90
CA ARG A 408 65.98 98.48 135.32
C ARG A 408 64.94 97.56 134.66
N ALA A 409 64.84 97.62 133.33
CA ALA A 409 64.15 96.63 132.50
C ALA A 409 64.91 96.43 131.18
N GLU A 410 65.42 95.21 131.04
CA GLU A 410 66.02 94.57 129.86
C GLU A 410 64.95 94.39 128.75
N LYS A 411 65.26 94.48 127.44
CA LYS A 411 65.81 93.40 126.58
C LYS A 411 65.10 92.06 126.82
N LYS A 412 64.65 91.29 125.83
CA LYS A 412 64.62 91.36 124.37
C LYS A 412 63.66 90.25 123.93
#